data_AF-A0A2E3GQB4-F1
#
_entry.id   AF-A0A2E3GQB4-F1
#
_cell.length_a   1.000
_cell.length_b   1.000
_cell.length_c   1.000
_cell.angle_alpha   90.00
_cell.angle_beta   90.00
_cell.angle_gamma   90.00
#
_symmetry.space_group_name_H-M   'P 1'
#
loop_
_entity.id
_entity.type
_entity.pdbx_description
1 polymer ?
#
loop_
_entity_poly.entity_id
_entity_poly.type
_entity_poly.pdbx_seq_one_letter_code
_entity_poly.pdbx_strand_id
1 'polypeptide(L)'
;MALIRHNRSSIYLAASLGSSIMLTLLAWIFDIALLPILAILPFVLAASLLYPQYLFFFAVSLLPISRTVEFGSQLSLSFPTEPLLIFLSFVVPIEFVYGKKNHSDLLAKPIVLALFLYLLWIGITTLTSQTPLLSVKYLLAKSWFVIPAVLGSILYIQSWKDVKRILWTFHVVLFFTILWTLLRHSVSGFAFDQVNFTMTPFYPNHVDYAVVITMFLPFNLWLHSE
;
A
#
# COMPACT_ATOMS: atom_id res chain seq x y z
N MET A 1 -21.56 10.36 -23.93
CA MET A 1 -21.43 9.00 -23.35
C MET A 1 -20.44 8.92 -22.19
N ALA A 2 -19.27 9.58 -22.23
CA ALA A 2 -18.31 9.63 -21.11
C ALA A 2 -18.85 10.33 -19.83
N LEU A 3 -19.61 11.43 -19.96
CA LEU A 3 -20.25 12.14 -18.84
C LEU A 3 -21.26 11.28 -18.08
N ILE A 4 -22.00 10.41 -18.76
CA ILE A 4 -23.00 9.51 -18.16
C ILE A 4 -22.31 8.37 -17.40
N ARG A 5 -21.17 7.88 -17.90
CA ARG A 5 -20.36 6.83 -17.24
C ARG A 5 -19.68 7.37 -15.97
N HIS A 6 -19.19 8.61 -16.00
CA HIS A 6 -18.61 9.30 -14.84
C HIS A 6 -19.63 9.54 -13.73
N ASN A 7 -20.88 9.90 -14.07
CA ASN A 7 -21.93 10.12 -13.07
C ASN A 7 -22.35 8.81 -12.37
N ARG A 8 -22.38 7.69 -13.10
CA ARG A 8 -22.69 6.38 -12.50
C ARG A 8 -21.56 5.87 -11.61
N SER A 9 -20.29 6.04 -11.99
CA SER A 9 -19.16 5.62 -11.14
C SER A 9 -19.06 6.42 -9.84
N SER A 10 -19.36 7.72 -9.86
CA SER A 10 -19.43 8.52 -8.63
C SER A 10 -20.58 8.08 -7.72
N ILE A 11 -21.72 7.66 -8.28
CA ILE A 11 -22.83 7.11 -7.48
C ILE A 11 -22.44 5.78 -6.83
N TYR A 12 -21.78 4.87 -7.55
CA TYR A 12 -21.31 3.60 -6.98
C TYR A 12 -20.25 3.80 -5.89
N LEU A 13 -19.33 4.74 -6.06
CA LEU A 13 -18.36 5.11 -5.03
C LEU A 13 -19.02 5.75 -3.81
N ALA A 14 -19.97 6.66 -4.00
CA ALA A 14 -20.69 7.27 -2.88
C ALA A 14 -21.52 6.24 -2.12
N ALA A 15 -22.15 5.30 -2.83
CA ALA A 15 -22.89 4.19 -2.23
C ALA A 15 -21.98 3.21 -1.47
N SER A 16 -20.80 2.87 -2.02
CA SER A 16 -19.84 1.99 -1.33
C SER A 16 -19.17 2.68 -0.14
N LEU A 17 -18.91 3.98 -0.22
CA LEU A 17 -18.43 4.78 0.90
C LEU A 17 -19.50 4.85 2.00
N GLY A 18 -20.76 5.09 1.63
CA GLY A 18 -21.88 5.10 2.55
C GLY A 18 -22.08 3.75 3.26
N SER A 19 -21.97 2.63 2.53
CA SER A 19 -22.04 1.30 3.14
C SER A 19 -20.85 1.01 4.04
N SER A 20 -19.64 1.44 3.67
CA SER A 20 -18.45 1.32 4.51
C SER A 20 -18.55 2.13 5.81
N ILE A 21 -19.05 3.35 5.75
CA ILE A 21 -19.29 4.18 6.94
C ILE A 21 -20.35 3.52 7.83
N MET A 22 -21.47 3.08 7.26
CA MET A 22 -22.54 2.41 8.01
C MET A 22 -22.04 1.14 8.70
N LEU A 23 -21.29 0.28 7.99
CA LEU A 23 -20.73 -0.95 8.56
C LEU A 23 -19.71 -0.66 9.68
N THR A 24 -18.93 0.42 9.56
CA THR A 24 -17.99 0.84 10.61
C THR A 24 -18.72 1.36 11.85
N LEU A 25 -19.80 2.13 11.66
CA LEU A 25 -20.64 2.61 12.76
C LEU A 25 -21.35 1.45 13.48
N LEU A 26 -21.87 0.47 12.73
CA LEU A 26 -22.46 -0.75 13.31
C LEU A 26 -21.39 -1.56 14.07
N ALA A 27 -20.17 -1.68 13.53
CA ALA A 27 -19.05 -2.32 14.21
C ALA A 27 -18.81 -1.74 15.60
N TRP A 28 -18.82 -0.41 15.67
CA TRP A 28 -18.57 0.34 16.90
C TRP A 28 -19.73 0.20 17.90
N ILE A 29 -20.99 0.24 17.42
CA ILE A 29 -22.17 0.05 18.28
C ILE A 29 -22.22 -1.34 18.90
N PHE A 30 -21.84 -2.38 18.16
CA PHE A 30 -21.91 -3.77 18.60
C PHE A 30 -20.59 -4.33 19.17
N ASP A 31 -19.57 -3.48 19.31
CA ASP A 31 -18.23 -3.82 19.82
C ASP A 31 -17.58 -5.02 19.09
N ILE A 32 -17.78 -5.10 17.77
CA ILE A 32 -17.28 -6.20 16.94
C ILE A 32 -15.93 -5.78 16.33
N ALA A 33 -14.84 -6.20 16.98
CA ALA A 33 -13.47 -5.78 16.65
C ALA A 33 -13.02 -6.01 15.19
N LEU A 34 -13.55 -7.03 14.49
CA LEU A 34 -13.19 -7.31 13.09
C LEU A 34 -13.94 -6.46 12.07
N LEU A 35 -15.11 -5.92 12.43
CA LEU A 35 -16.02 -5.29 11.48
C LEU A 35 -15.48 -3.99 10.84
N PRO A 36 -14.62 -3.15 11.46
CA PRO A 36 -14.09 -1.95 10.79
C PRO A 36 -13.25 -2.26 9.55
N ILE A 37 -12.54 -3.40 9.54
CA ILE A 37 -11.73 -3.83 8.39
C ILE A 37 -12.63 -4.39 7.30
N LEU A 38 -13.62 -5.19 7.68
CA LEU A 38 -14.65 -5.69 6.77
C LEU A 38 -15.49 -4.54 6.19
N ALA A 39 -15.71 -3.49 6.96
CA ALA A 39 -16.45 -2.31 6.54
C ALA A 39 -15.71 -1.54 5.45
N ILE A 40 -14.38 -1.53 5.40
CA ILE A 40 -13.61 -0.84 4.36
C ILE A 40 -13.60 -1.64 3.03
N LEU A 41 -13.86 -2.95 3.06
CA LEU A 41 -13.81 -3.83 1.89
C LEU A 41 -14.69 -3.36 0.71
N PRO A 42 -15.97 -2.99 0.87
CA PRO A 42 -16.81 -2.57 -0.25
C PRO A 42 -16.30 -1.31 -0.94
N PHE A 43 -15.81 -0.33 -0.16
CA PHE A 43 -15.22 0.88 -0.71
C PHE A 43 -13.93 0.58 -1.47
N VAL A 44 -13.01 -0.18 -0.88
CA VAL A 44 -11.73 -0.52 -1.52
C VAL A 44 -11.95 -1.37 -2.77
N LEU A 45 -12.91 -2.31 -2.76
CA LEU A 45 -13.29 -3.09 -3.93
C LEU A 45 -13.89 -2.21 -5.03
N ALA A 46 -14.80 -1.29 -4.69
CA ALA A 46 -15.36 -0.37 -5.67
C ALA A 46 -14.27 0.57 -6.24
N ALA A 47 -13.39 1.09 -5.39
CA ALA A 47 -12.29 1.95 -5.79
C ALA A 47 -11.26 1.23 -6.65
N SER A 48 -10.95 -0.04 -6.36
CA SER A 48 -10.01 -0.83 -7.16
C SER A 48 -10.58 -1.11 -8.55
N LEU A 49 -11.88 -1.37 -8.68
CA LEU A 49 -12.50 -1.61 -9.98
C LEU A 49 -12.74 -0.34 -10.80
N LEU A 50 -13.06 0.78 -10.15
CA LEU A 50 -13.44 2.03 -10.82
C LEU A 50 -12.26 2.97 -11.06
N TYR A 51 -11.29 2.99 -10.15
CA TYR A 51 -10.18 3.95 -10.11
C TYR A 51 -8.85 3.30 -9.64
N PRO A 52 -8.39 2.18 -10.25
CA PRO A 52 -7.22 1.44 -9.76
C PRO A 52 -5.92 2.25 -9.78
N GLN A 53 -5.73 3.15 -10.76
CA GLN A 53 -4.58 4.07 -10.80
C GLN A 53 -4.50 4.94 -9.54
N TYR A 54 -5.62 5.53 -9.12
CA TYR A 54 -5.66 6.40 -7.95
C TYR A 54 -5.48 5.58 -6.67
N LEU A 55 -6.07 4.39 -6.60
CA LEU A 55 -5.88 3.48 -5.48
C LEU A 55 -4.43 3.03 -5.35
N PHE A 56 -3.75 2.77 -6.47
CA PHE A 56 -2.32 2.45 -6.49
C PHE A 56 -1.48 3.61 -5.96
N PHE A 57 -1.69 4.84 -6.45
CA PHE A 57 -0.98 6.01 -5.93
C PHE A 57 -1.25 6.26 -4.45
N PHE A 58 -2.49 6.04 -4.02
CA PHE A 58 -2.89 6.15 -2.62
C PHE A 58 -2.17 5.09 -1.76
N ALA A 59 -2.15 3.82 -2.19
CA ALA A 59 -1.45 2.74 -1.49
C ALA A 59 0.03 3.04 -1.31
N VAL A 60 0.71 3.54 -2.35
CA VAL A 60 2.13 3.95 -2.27
C VAL A 60 2.30 5.12 -1.29
N SER A 61 1.39 6.09 -1.32
CA SER A 61 1.47 7.28 -0.44
C SER A 61 1.27 6.95 1.04
N LEU A 62 0.59 5.85 1.35
CA LEU A 62 0.31 5.40 2.72
C LEU A 62 1.46 4.56 3.33
N LEU A 63 2.49 4.22 2.57
CA LEU A 63 3.63 3.43 3.06
C LEU A 63 4.28 4.02 4.33
N PRO A 64 4.49 5.35 4.49
CA PRO A 64 5.14 5.89 5.69
C PRO A 64 4.36 5.69 6.99
N ILE A 65 3.03 5.53 6.91
CA ILE A 65 2.17 5.28 8.08
C ILE A 65 1.75 3.80 8.19
N SER A 66 2.23 2.96 7.27
CA SER A 66 1.88 1.54 7.24
C SER A 66 2.59 0.82 8.37
N ARG A 67 1.82 0.11 9.19
CA ARG A 67 2.34 -0.68 10.31
C ARG A 67 1.79 -2.09 10.30
N THR A 68 2.57 -3.03 10.81
CA THR A 68 2.07 -4.38 11.08
C THR A 68 1.04 -4.30 12.21
N VAL A 69 -0.14 -4.84 11.95
CA VAL A 69 -1.23 -5.03 12.91
C VAL A 69 -1.46 -6.53 13.04
N GLU A 70 -1.48 -7.02 14.28
CA GLU A 70 -1.75 -8.41 14.59
C GLU A 70 -3.25 -8.62 14.81
N PHE A 71 -3.80 -9.61 14.11
CA PHE A 71 -5.18 -10.05 14.18
C PHE A 71 -5.22 -11.43 14.83
N GLY A 72 -5.40 -11.45 16.15
CA GLY A 72 -5.26 -12.67 16.94
C GLY A 72 -3.82 -13.20 16.92
N SER A 73 -3.65 -14.50 17.13
CA SER A 73 -2.32 -15.12 17.29
C SER A 73 -1.67 -15.60 15.98
N GLN A 74 -2.37 -15.56 14.85
CA GLN A 74 -1.99 -16.30 13.64
C GLN A 74 -1.92 -15.45 12.36
N LEU A 75 -2.38 -14.20 12.41
CA LEU A 75 -2.45 -13.32 11.25
C LEU A 75 -1.88 -11.96 11.62
N SER A 76 -0.95 -11.48 10.81
CA SER A 76 -0.45 -10.11 10.88
C SER A 76 -0.50 -9.51 9.48
N LEU A 77 -0.95 -8.26 9.38
CA LEU A 77 -1.09 -7.53 8.12
C LEU A 77 -0.61 -6.10 8.30
N SER A 78 -0.01 -5.55 7.26
CA SER A 78 0.49 -4.18 7.20
C SER A 78 -0.67 -3.24 6.88
N PHE A 79 -1.27 -2.65 7.91
CA PHE A 79 -2.39 -1.73 7.73
C PHE A 79 -1.90 -0.28 7.56
N PRO A 80 -2.47 0.52 6.65
CA PRO A 80 -3.59 0.21 5.73
C PRO A 80 -3.17 -0.36 4.37
N THR A 81 -1.89 -0.50 4.08
CA THR A 81 -1.39 -0.71 2.70
C THR A 81 -1.63 -2.11 2.17
N GLU A 82 -1.40 -3.14 2.96
CA GLU A 82 -1.49 -4.54 2.55
C GLU A 82 -2.89 -4.92 2.08
N PRO A 83 -3.99 -4.53 2.76
CA PRO A 83 -5.34 -4.68 2.21
C PRO A 83 -5.49 -4.07 0.81
N LEU A 84 -5.02 -2.85 0.58
CA LEU A 84 -5.12 -2.19 -0.73
C LEU A 84 -4.35 -2.96 -1.81
N LEU A 85 -3.14 -3.42 -1.46
CA LEU A 85 -2.27 -4.17 -2.36
C LEU A 85 -2.85 -5.54 -2.71
N ILE A 86 -3.54 -6.22 -1.79
CA ILE A 86 -4.29 -7.45 -2.07
C ILE A 86 -5.32 -7.19 -3.19
N PHE A 87 -6.14 -6.15 -3.09
CA PHE A 87 -7.11 -5.82 -4.14
C PHE A 87 -6.45 -5.47 -5.47
N LEU A 88 -5.39 -4.65 -5.43
CA LEU A 88 -4.64 -4.28 -6.62
C LEU A 88 -3.97 -5.50 -7.27
N SER A 89 -3.56 -6.51 -6.49
CA SER A 89 -2.97 -7.74 -7.03
C SER A 89 -3.92 -8.54 -7.92
N PHE A 90 -5.23 -8.35 -7.79
CA PHE A 90 -6.22 -8.93 -8.70
C PHE A 90 -6.52 -8.02 -9.88
N VAL A 91 -6.73 -6.72 -9.64
CA VAL A 91 -7.17 -5.79 -10.70
C VAL A 91 -6.05 -5.44 -11.67
N VAL A 92 -4.84 -5.17 -11.16
CA VAL A 92 -3.71 -4.68 -11.97
C VAL A 92 -3.28 -5.70 -13.03
N PRO A 93 -3.13 -7.01 -12.75
CA PRO A 93 -2.83 -7.99 -13.79
C PRO A 93 -3.92 -8.10 -14.85
N ILE A 94 -5.19 -7.99 -14.47
CA ILE A 94 -6.32 -7.99 -15.41
C ILE A 94 -6.19 -6.79 -16.35
N GLU A 95 -6.03 -5.58 -15.80
CA GLU A 95 -5.82 -4.37 -16.63
C GLU A 95 -4.56 -4.46 -17.49
N PHE A 96 -3.51 -5.11 -17.00
CA PHE A 96 -2.27 -5.33 -17.75
C PHE A 96 -2.50 -6.19 -18.98
N VAL A 97 -3.20 -7.32 -18.82
CA VAL A 97 -3.45 -8.28 -19.90
C VAL A 97 -4.48 -7.76 -20.91
N TYR A 98 -5.53 -7.07 -20.45
CA TYR A 98 -6.56 -6.50 -21.33
C TYR A 98 -6.20 -5.11 -21.88
N GLY A 99 -5.13 -4.50 -21.40
CA GLY A 99 -4.61 -3.24 -21.89
C GLY A 99 -4.17 -3.34 -23.35
N LYS A 100 -4.55 -2.36 -24.18
CA LYS A 100 -4.14 -2.32 -25.60
C LYS A 100 -2.69 -1.89 -25.82
N LYS A 101 -1.99 -1.48 -24.77
CA LYS A 101 -0.62 -0.97 -24.84
C LYS A 101 0.36 -2.14 -24.74
N ASN A 102 1.33 -2.18 -25.63
CA ASN A 102 2.44 -3.12 -25.50
C ASN A 102 3.45 -2.59 -24.47
N HIS A 103 3.75 -3.40 -23.46
CA HIS A 103 4.68 -3.10 -22.38
C HIS A 103 5.89 -4.05 -22.34
N SER A 104 6.13 -4.82 -23.42
CA SER A 104 7.23 -5.80 -23.52
C SER A 104 8.58 -5.24 -23.10
N ASP A 105 8.89 -4.01 -23.50
CA ASP A 105 10.19 -3.37 -23.28
C ASP A 105 10.43 -3.06 -21.80
N LEU A 106 9.36 -2.81 -21.04
CA LEU A 106 9.42 -2.57 -19.60
C LEU A 106 9.50 -3.87 -18.81
N LEU A 107 8.80 -4.92 -19.26
CA LEU A 107 8.89 -6.25 -18.66
C LEU A 107 10.29 -6.87 -18.81
N ALA A 108 10.99 -6.55 -19.90
CA ALA A 108 12.35 -7.03 -20.15
C ALA A 108 13.43 -6.33 -19.30
N LYS A 109 13.09 -5.32 -18.49
CA LYS A 109 14.07 -4.63 -17.65
C LYS A 109 14.63 -5.59 -16.59
N PRO A 110 15.96 -5.61 -16.36
CA PRO A 110 16.59 -6.55 -15.43
C PRO A 110 15.98 -6.56 -14.02
N ILE A 111 15.60 -5.38 -13.51
CA ILE A 111 14.95 -5.26 -12.19
C ILE A 111 13.58 -5.94 -12.14
N VAL A 112 12.79 -5.82 -13.22
CA VAL A 112 11.47 -6.45 -13.33
C VAL A 112 11.62 -7.97 -13.39
N LEU A 113 12.54 -8.45 -14.24
CA LEU A 113 12.85 -9.88 -14.34
C LEU A 113 13.36 -10.44 -13.02
N ALA A 114 14.26 -9.73 -12.32
CA ALA A 114 14.77 -10.14 -11.02
C ALA A 114 13.65 -10.30 -9.97
N LEU A 115 12.68 -9.38 -9.95
CA LEU A 115 11.54 -9.46 -9.02
C LEU A 115 10.60 -10.63 -9.34
N PHE A 116 10.35 -10.93 -10.62
CA PHE A 116 9.57 -12.11 -10.99
C PHE A 116 10.32 -13.42 -10.76
N LEU A 117 11.64 -13.45 -11.02
CA LEU A 117 12.50 -14.59 -10.68
C LEU A 117 12.54 -14.82 -9.17
N TYR A 118 12.56 -13.75 -8.37
CA TYR A 118 12.45 -13.84 -6.91
C TYR A 118 11.13 -14.51 -6.48
N LEU A 119 9.99 -14.09 -7.02
CA LEU A 119 8.70 -14.74 -6.74
C LEU A 119 8.67 -16.20 -7.21
N LEU A 120 9.20 -16.48 -8.40
CA LEU A 120 9.30 -17.84 -8.94
C LEU A 120 10.14 -18.73 -8.02
N TRP A 121 11.26 -18.21 -7.52
CA TRP A 121 12.14 -18.93 -6.60
C TRP A 121 11.45 -19.22 -5.25
N ILE A 122 10.66 -18.28 -4.72
CA ILE A 122 9.82 -18.54 -3.54
C ILE A 122 8.82 -19.65 -3.85
N GLY A 123 8.22 -19.65 -5.05
CA GLY A 123 7.33 -20.72 -5.50
C GLY A 123 8.02 -22.10 -5.50
N ILE A 124 9.22 -22.19 -6.08
CA ILE A 124 10.00 -23.44 -6.14
C ILE A 124 10.33 -23.93 -4.73
N THR A 125 10.84 -23.06 -3.87
CA THR A 125 11.22 -23.43 -2.48
C THR A 125 9.99 -23.77 -1.61
N THR A 126 8.81 -23.24 -1.93
CA THR A 126 7.55 -23.60 -1.26
C THR A 126 7.18 -25.06 -1.51
N LEU A 127 7.45 -25.60 -2.70
CA LEU A 127 7.15 -27.00 -3.05
C LEU A 127 8.00 -28.00 -2.26
N THR A 128 9.22 -27.63 -1.90
CA THR A 128 10.17 -28.48 -1.14
C THR A 128 10.16 -28.20 0.37
N SER A 129 9.25 -27.36 0.85
CA SER A 129 9.26 -26.90 2.23
C SER A 129 8.75 -27.96 3.22
N GLN A 130 9.41 -28.06 4.37
CA GLN A 130 8.94 -28.86 5.51
C GLN A 130 7.70 -28.26 6.18
N THR A 131 7.41 -26.98 5.93
CA THR A 131 6.21 -26.28 6.42
C THR A 131 5.42 -25.64 5.26
N PRO A 132 4.76 -26.45 4.41
CA PRO A 132 4.12 -25.96 3.18
C PRO A 132 3.10 -24.85 3.43
N LEU A 133 2.28 -24.97 4.48
CA LEU A 133 1.24 -23.98 4.78
C LEU A 133 1.82 -22.59 5.09
N LEU A 134 2.88 -22.51 5.88
CA LEU A 134 3.56 -21.24 6.19
C LEU A 134 4.24 -20.67 4.94
N SER A 135 4.83 -21.55 4.12
CA SER A 135 5.51 -21.17 2.89
C SER A 135 4.53 -20.63 1.84
N VAL A 136 3.34 -21.22 1.73
CA VAL A 136 2.25 -20.70 0.87
C VAL A 136 1.77 -19.33 1.37
N LYS A 137 1.57 -19.14 2.68
CA LYS A 137 1.22 -17.83 3.25
C LYS A 137 2.29 -16.77 2.91
N TYR A 138 3.57 -17.14 3.01
CA TYR A 138 4.68 -16.26 2.65
C TYR A 138 4.71 -15.94 1.15
N LEU A 139 4.52 -16.93 0.27
CA LEU A 139 4.43 -16.73 -1.18
C LEU A 139 3.28 -15.78 -1.54
N LEU A 140 2.09 -15.98 -0.96
CA LEU A 140 0.94 -15.09 -1.14
C LEU A 140 1.27 -13.67 -0.69
N ALA A 141 1.86 -13.53 0.51
CA ALA A 141 2.33 -12.25 1.02
C ALA A 141 3.23 -11.52 0.03
N LYS A 142 4.30 -12.17 -0.43
CA LYS A 142 5.22 -11.55 -1.39
C LYS A 142 4.57 -11.27 -2.75
N SER A 143 3.63 -12.11 -3.18
CA SER A 143 2.92 -11.94 -4.46
C SER A 143 2.08 -10.66 -4.47
N TRP A 144 1.28 -10.42 -3.43
CA TRP A 144 0.46 -9.21 -3.38
C TRP A 144 1.26 -7.93 -3.10
N PHE A 145 2.54 -7.99 -2.72
CA PHE A 145 3.42 -6.82 -2.75
C PHE A 145 4.04 -6.60 -4.14
N VAL A 146 4.68 -7.61 -4.70
CA VAL A 146 5.51 -7.48 -5.91
C VAL A 146 4.67 -7.28 -7.16
N ILE A 147 3.58 -8.04 -7.34
CA ILE A 147 2.76 -8.00 -8.56
C ILE A 147 2.15 -6.60 -8.79
N PRO A 148 1.38 -6.02 -7.86
CA PRO A 148 0.81 -4.69 -8.06
C PRO A 148 1.88 -3.60 -8.08
N ALA A 149 2.99 -3.73 -7.34
CA ALA A 149 4.08 -2.77 -7.40
C ALA A 149 4.72 -2.70 -8.80
N VAL A 150 5.06 -3.85 -9.38
CA VAL A 150 5.70 -3.93 -10.70
C VAL A 150 4.72 -3.55 -11.80
N LEU A 151 3.60 -4.27 -11.91
CA LEU A 151 2.66 -4.06 -13.01
C LEU A 151 1.94 -2.71 -12.87
N GLY A 152 1.62 -2.30 -11.64
CA GLY A 152 0.96 -1.01 -11.39
C GLY A 152 1.87 0.16 -11.73
N SER A 153 3.17 0.07 -11.44
CA SER A 153 4.14 1.07 -11.89
C SER A 153 4.20 1.14 -13.42
N ILE A 154 4.26 -0.01 -14.10
CA ILE A 154 4.31 -0.08 -15.57
C ILE A 154 3.04 0.48 -16.22
N LEU A 155 1.86 0.28 -15.63
CA LEU A 155 0.58 0.74 -16.19
C LEU A 155 0.27 2.20 -15.87
N TYR A 156 0.50 2.61 -14.62
CA TYR A 156 -0.06 3.85 -14.08
C TYR A 156 0.94 5.00 -14.03
N ILE A 157 2.24 4.72 -13.98
CA ILE A 157 3.29 5.74 -14.03
C ILE A 157 3.72 5.88 -15.49
N GLN A 158 3.07 6.79 -16.21
CA GLN A 158 3.30 6.96 -17.65
C GLN A 158 4.03 8.27 -17.97
N SER A 159 4.18 9.15 -16.99
CA SER A 159 4.78 10.47 -17.16
C SER A 159 5.51 10.94 -15.90
N TRP A 160 6.41 11.90 -16.05
CA TRP A 160 7.04 12.60 -14.93
C TRP A 160 6.02 13.29 -14.02
N LYS A 161 4.86 13.68 -14.53
CA LYS A 161 3.77 14.24 -13.73
C LYS A 161 3.21 13.21 -12.74
N ASP A 162 3.13 11.94 -13.14
CA ASP A 162 2.66 10.86 -12.25
C ASP A 162 3.69 10.58 -11.15
N VAL A 163 4.98 10.56 -11.53
CA VAL A 163 6.09 10.44 -10.56
C VAL A 163 6.02 11.57 -9.53
N LYS A 164 5.96 12.84 -9.98
CA LYS A 164 5.84 13.99 -9.08
C LYS A 164 4.62 13.90 -8.18
N ARG A 165 3.47 13.46 -8.71
CA ARG A 165 2.24 13.29 -7.92
C ARG A 165 2.44 12.32 -6.76
N ILE A 166 2.99 11.12 -7.03
CA ILE A 166 3.24 10.10 -6.01
C ILE A 166 4.25 10.61 -4.98
N LEU A 167 5.34 11.23 -5.43
CA LEU A 167 6.37 11.73 -4.53
C LEU A 167 5.84 12.85 -3.63
N TRP A 168 5.04 13.78 -4.16
CA TRP A 168 4.43 14.82 -3.32
C TRP A 168 3.47 14.26 -2.28
N THR A 169 2.60 13.33 -2.65
CA THR A 169 1.65 12.74 -1.70
C THR A 169 2.37 11.89 -0.65
N PHE A 170 3.39 11.13 -1.04
CA PHE A 170 4.26 10.41 -0.11
C PHE A 170 4.99 11.39 0.83
N HIS A 171 5.55 12.48 0.29
CA HIS A 171 6.25 13.50 1.07
C HIS A 171 5.35 14.11 2.15
N VAL A 172 4.11 14.46 1.81
CA VAL A 172 3.15 15.02 2.78
C VAL A 172 2.89 14.04 3.93
N VAL A 173 2.69 12.76 3.62
CA VAL A 173 2.45 11.73 4.64
C VAL A 173 3.70 11.50 5.49
N LEU A 174 4.88 11.44 4.88
CA LEU A 174 6.15 11.31 5.60
C LEU A 174 6.45 12.53 6.48
N PHE A 175 6.20 13.74 5.98
CA PHE A 175 6.41 14.96 6.73
C PHE A 175 5.50 15.00 7.97
N PHE A 176 4.25 14.55 7.82
CA PHE A 176 3.35 14.39 8.95
C PHE A 176 3.89 13.41 10.02
N THR A 177 4.43 12.25 9.63
CA THR A 177 5.00 11.29 10.60
C THR A 177 6.26 11.84 11.28
N ILE A 178 7.09 12.59 10.57
CA ILE A 178 8.25 13.30 11.14
C ILE A 178 7.81 14.29 12.19
N LEU A 179 6.86 15.18 11.87
CA LEU A 179 6.35 16.18 12.82
C LEU A 179 5.76 15.51 14.06
N TRP A 180 4.95 14.46 13.88
CA TRP A 180 4.40 13.70 14.99
C TRP A 180 5.49 13.13 15.92
N THR A 181 6.48 12.45 15.34
CA THR A 181 7.60 11.87 16.08
C THR A 181 8.40 12.93 16.83
N LEU A 182 8.72 14.05 16.17
CA LEU A 182 9.47 15.16 16.78
C LEU A 182 8.71 15.81 17.94
N LEU A 183 7.40 16.06 17.77
CA LEU A 183 6.57 16.61 18.84
C LEU A 183 6.56 15.68 20.05
N ARG A 184 6.42 14.37 19.83
CA ARG A 184 6.41 13.40 20.92
C ARG A 184 7.77 13.25 21.60
N HIS A 185 8.86 13.30 20.82
CA HIS A 185 10.22 13.26 21.35
C HIS A 185 10.57 14.54 22.13
N SER A 186 9.99 15.68 21.74
CA SER A 186 10.14 16.93 22.49
C SER A 186 9.51 16.86 23.89
N VAL A 187 8.36 16.18 24.02
CA VAL A 187 7.69 15.97 25.32
C VAL A 187 8.53 15.10 26.26
N SER A 188 9.33 14.17 25.72
CA SER A 188 10.28 13.38 26.51
C SER A 188 11.65 14.06 26.67
N GLY A 189 11.77 15.37 26.38
CA GLY A 189 13.02 16.12 26.54
C GLY A 189 14.15 15.61 25.65
N PHE A 190 13.81 14.98 24.51
CA PHE A 190 14.75 14.32 23.62
C PHE A 190 15.58 13.19 24.26
N ALA A 191 15.05 12.56 25.33
CA ALA A 191 15.73 11.48 26.01
C ALA A 191 15.96 10.27 25.08
N PHE A 192 17.16 9.67 25.16
CA PHE A 192 17.58 8.59 24.27
C PHE A 192 16.86 7.27 24.56
N ASP A 193 16.61 6.97 25.83
CA ASP A 193 15.87 5.78 26.27
C ASP A 193 14.42 5.76 25.79
N GLN A 194 13.84 6.94 25.50
CA GLN A 194 12.47 7.09 25.00
C GLN A 194 12.37 7.05 23.46
N VAL A 195 13.48 6.99 22.74
CA VAL A 195 13.50 7.19 21.28
C VAL A 195 12.64 6.19 20.50
N ASN A 196 12.53 4.94 20.94
CA ASN A 196 11.67 3.97 20.26
C ASN A 196 10.18 4.21 20.55
N PHE A 197 9.85 4.62 21.77
CA PHE A 197 8.46 4.90 22.15
C PHE A 197 7.89 6.08 21.36
N THR A 198 8.71 7.11 21.09
CA THR A 198 8.29 8.32 20.38
C THR A 198 7.95 8.07 18.91
N MET A 199 8.45 6.99 18.32
CA MET A 199 8.18 6.59 16.93
C MET A 199 6.78 6.00 16.73
N THR A 200 6.14 5.55 17.81
CA THR A 200 4.79 5.00 17.74
C THR A 200 3.77 6.13 17.42
N PRO A 201 2.64 5.84 16.75
CA PRO A 201 2.16 4.53 16.34
C PRO A 201 2.72 4.02 15.00
N PHE A 202 3.50 4.82 14.26
CA PHE A 202 3.82 4.55 12.85
C PHE A 202 4.98 3.58 12.65
N TYR A 203 6.09 3.77 13.37
CA TYR A 203 7.28 2.94 13.21
C TYR A 203 7.50 2.05 14.45
N PRO A 204 7.94 0.79 14.28
CA PRO A 204 8.25 -0.09 15.40
C PRO A 204 9.41 0.42 16.26
N ASN A 205 10.39 1.08 15.63
CA ASN A 205 11.58 1.60 16.26
C ASN A 205 12.17 2.75 15.44
N HIS A 206 13.19 3.41 15.99
CA HIS A 206 13.85 4.56 15.35
C HIS A 206 14.68 4.19 14.11
N VAL A 207 15.07 2.92 13.95
CA VAL A 207 15.82 2.44 12.78
C VAL A 207 14.89 2.38 11.57
N ASP A 208 13.70 1.78 11.71
CA ASP A 208 12.70 1.76 10.65
C ASP A 208 12.30 3.17 10.21
N TYR A 209 12.09 4.07 11.18
CA TYR A 209 11.87 5.49 10.93
C TYR A 209 13.00 6.12 10.09
N ALA A 210 14.26 5.91 10.49
CA ALA A 210 15.41 6.44 9.78
C ALA A 210 15.55 5.88 8.36
N VAL A 211 15.27 4.59 8.17
CA VAL A 211 15.31 3.94 6.85
C VAL A 211 14.29 4.57 5.92
N VAL A 212 13.05 4.75 6.35
CA VAL A 212 11.99 5.34 5.51
C VAL A 212 12.34 6.75 5.08
N ILE A 213 12.87 7.58 5.99
CA ILE A 213 13.32 8.94 5.65
C ILE A 213 14.49 8.91 4.68
N THR A 214 15.50 8.09 4.96
CA THR A 214 16.74 8.04 4.17
C THR A 214 16.47 7.54 2.75
N MET A 215 15.62 6.53 2.59
CA MET A 215 15.20 6.03 1.27
C MET A 215 14.50 7.11 0.45
N PHE A 216 13.83 8.07 1.10
CA PHE A 216 13.10 9.12 0.41
C PHE A 216 13.93 10.38 0.13
N LEU A 217 15.09 10.53 0.79
CA LEU A 217 15.97 11.68 0.63
C LEU A 217 16.37 12.02 -0.82
N PRO A 218 16.83 11.08 -1.68
CA PRO A 218 17.22 11.41 -3.05
C PRO A 218 16.05 11.95 -3.88
N PHE A 219 14.83 11.49 -3.60
CA PHE A 219 13.63 11.96 -4.30
C PHE A 219 13.24 13.38 -3.91
N ASN A 220 13.42 13.75 -2.63
CA ASN A 220 13.24 15.13 -2.18
C ASN A 220 14.22 16.08 -2.87
N LEU A 221 15.50 15.69 -2.95
CA LEU A 221 16.52 16.50 -3.63
C LEU A 221 16.19 16.70 -5.11
N TRP A 222 15.77 15.63 -5.79
CA TRP A 222 15.32 15.72 -7.18
C TRP A 222 14.12 16.65 -7.34
N LEU A 223 13.12 16.54 -6.45
CA LEU A 223 11.89 17.33 -6.51
C LEU A 223 12.14 18.85 -6.36
N HIS A 224 13.17 19.23 -5.60
CA HIS A 224 13.59 20.63 -5.43
C HIS A 224 14.52 21.16 -6.53
N SER A 225 15.13 20.26 -7.32
CA SER A 225 16.04 20.63 -8.40
C SER A 225 15.36 20.95 -9.74
N GLU A 226 14.06 20.65 -9.85
CA GLU A 226 13.22 20.97 -11.01
C GLU A 226 12.37 22.23 -10.80
#